data_AF-A0A838JEF7-F1
#
_entry.id   AF-A0A838JEF7-F1
#
_cell.length_a   1.000
_cell.length_b   1.000
_cell.length_c   1.000
_cell.angle_alpha   90.00
_cell.angle_beta   90.00
_cell.angle_gamma   90.00
#
_symmetry.space_group_name_H-M   'P 1'
#
loop_
_entity.id
_entity.type
_entity.pdbx_description
1 polymer ?
#
loop_
_entity_poly.entity_id
_entity_poly.type
_entity_poly.pdbx_seq_one_letter_code
_entity_poly.pdbx_strand_id
1 'polypeptide(L)'
;MTSIADSSVSIQSSSESVPSIPCWLGEVVLIVEHLCKQGVLTAICERVRFARRRFGHYEVIDFLAVLFGYAISGECTLEAFYERLMPWAETFMALFNREQLPSRSALSRYLSSFTPVAVEDLRALFLEDLLARPLTTEQQRGELRDRAGRQWEVFDIDG
;
A
#
# COMPACT_ATOMS: atom_id res chain seq x y z
N MET A 1 49.04 16.09 31.10
CA MET A 1 48.81 16.30 29.65
C MET A 1 48.04 15.10 29.13
N THR A 2 46.72 15.19 29.08
CA THR A 2 45.84 14.13 28.57
C THR A 2 45.64 14.36 27.08
N SER A 3 46.29 13.51 26.27
CA SER A 3 46.10 13.46 24.82
C SER A 3 44.65 13.10 24.52
N ILE A 4 43.93 14.03 23.90
CA ILE A 4 42.66 13.74 23.23
C ILE A 4 43.07 12.90 22.01
N ALA A 5 42.89 11.58 22.12
CA ALA A 5 43.01 10.71 20.97
C ALA A 5 41.92 11.14 19.97
N ASP A 6 42.36 11.72 18.85
CA ASP A 6 41.51 11.92 17.67
C ASP A 6 40.82 10.60 17.37
N SER A 7 39.51 10.58 17.51
CA SER A 7 38.70 9.45 17.07
C SER A 7 38.74 9.46 15.55
N SER A 8 39.71 8.74 14.98
CA SER A 8 39.90 8.67 13.54
C SER A 8 38.70 7.98 12.91
N VAL A 9 37.76 8.77 12.37
CA VAL A 9 36.66 8.25 11.56
C VAL A 9 37.26 7.83 10.21
N SER A 10 37.33 6.52 9.98
CA SER A 10 37.71 5.97 8.68
C SER A 10 36.46 5.87 7.81
N ILE A 11 36.36 6.72 6.78
CA ILE A 11 35.32 6.65 5.77
C ILE A 11 35.91 5.93 4.55
N GLN A 12 35.40 4.73 4.26
CA GLN A 12 35.71 4.00 3.03
C GLN A 12 34.54 4.16 2.06
N SER A 13 34.79 4.67 0.86
CA SER A 13 33.83 4.65 -0.25
C SER A 13 34.20 3.55 -1.25
N SER A 14 33.21 2.87 -1.80
CA SER A 14 33.37 1.92 -2.90
C SER A 14 32.57 2.40 -4.11
N SER A 15 32.94 1.94 -5.31
CA SER A 15 32.16 2.18 -6.54
C SER A 15 30.88 1.34 -6.61
N GLU A 16 30.68 0.43 -5.66
CA GLU A 16 29.51 -0.45 -5.60
C GLU A 16 28.38 0.27 -4.88
N SER A 17 27.24 0.41 -5.55
CA SER A 17 26.04 0.97 -4.94
C SER A 17 25.47 -0.03 -3.96
N VAL A 18 25.50 0.31 -2.67
CA VAL A 18 24.77 -0.45 -1.64
C VAL A 18 23.28 -0.12 -1.77
N PRO A 19 22.37 -1.11 -1.75
CA PRO A 19 20.94 -0.85 -1.76
C PRO A 19 20.55 0.06 -0.60
N SER A 20 19.97 1.23 -0.91
CA SER A 20 19.41 2.16 0.07
C SER A 20 17.90 2.00 0.15
N ILE A 21 17.34 2.14 1.36
CA ILE A 21 15.90 2.02 1.57
C ILE A 21 15.16 2.93 0.58
N PRO A 22 14.19 2.42 -0.20
CA PRO A 22 13.45 3.23 -1.14
C PRO A 22 12.73 4.37 -0.43
N CYS A 23 12.82 5.59 -0.94
CA CYS A 23 12.22 6.77 -0.31
C CYS A 23 10.70 6.63 -0.12
N TRP A 24 10.03 5.94 -1.05
CA TRP A 24 8.59 5.67 -1.00
C TRP A 24 8.18 4.66 0.08
N LEU A 25 9.12 3.89 0.67
CA LEU A 25 8.77 2.88 1.67
C LEU A 25 8.15 3.53 2.92
N GLY A 26 8.61 4.73 3.29
CA GLY A 26 8.04 5.50 4.40
C GLY A 26 6.57 5.86 4.17
N GLU A 27 6.20 6.22 2.93
CA GLU A 27 4.81 6.52 2.58
C GLU A 27 3.93 5.25 2.67
N VAL A 28 4.45 4.11 2.23
CA VAL A 28 3.75 2.82 2.39
C VAL A 28 3.48 2.54 3.87
N VAL A 29 4.47 2.73 4.75
CA VAL A 29 4.28 2.52 6.20
C VAL A 29 3.15 3.39 6.74
N LEU A 30 3.13 4.68 6.40
CA LEU A 30 2.11 5.62 6.86
C LEU A 30 0.70 5.21 6.41
N ILE A 31 0.54 4.84 5.14
CA ILE A 31 -0.75 4.41 4.59
C ILE A 31 -1.18 3.09 5.23
N VAL A 32 -0.29 2.11 5.34
CA VAL A 32 -0.61 0.80 5.92
C VAL A 32 -0.97 0.92 7.39
N GLU A 33 -0.24 1.71 8.17
CA GLU A 33 -0.57 1.95 9.58
C GLU A 33 -1.94 2.65 9.71
N HIS A 34 -2.24 3.60 8.82
CA HIS A 34 -3.54 4.25 8.78
C HIS A 34 -4.66 3.25 8.49
N LEU A 35 -4.54 2.45 7.43
CA LEU A 35 -5.54 1.44 7.05
C LEU A 35 -5.70 0.35 8.12
N CYS A 36 -4.61 -0.01 8.82
CA CYS A 36 -4.64 -0.94 9.93
C CYS A 36 -5.44 -0.38 11.11
N LYS A 37 -5.20 0.88 11.50
CA LYS A 37 -5.94 1.56 12.58
C LYS A 37 -7.44 1.67 12.29
N GLN A 38 -7.83 1.77 11.02
CA GLN A 38 -9.23 1.81 10.59
C GLN A 38 -9.85 0.41 10.41
N GLY A 39 -9.09 -0.67 10.61
CA GLY A 39 -9.57 -2.03 10.42
C GLY A 39 -9.81 -2.43 8.96
N VAL A 40 -9.40 -1.60 7.99
CA VAL A 40 -9.60 -1.83 6.56
C VAL A 40 -8.89 -3.10 6.10
N LEU A 41 -7.65 -3.33 6.55
CA LEU A 41 -6.89 -4.53 6.18
C LEU A 41 -7.56 -5.80 6.68
N THR A 42 -8.12 -5.77 7.89
CA THR A 42 -8.92 -6.87 8.45
C THR A 42 -10.20 -7.09 7.65
N ALA A 43 -10.92 -6.01 7.35
CA ALA A 43 -12.17 -6.06 6.59
C ALA A 43 -11.95 -6.64 5.18
N ILE A 44 -10.81 -6.34 4.53
CA ILE A 44 -10.43 -6.92 3.24
C ILE A 44 -10.34 -8.44 3.34
N CYS A 45 -9.65 -8.97 4.35
CA CYS A 45 -9.50 -10.41 4.56
C CYS A 45 -10.83 -11.12 4.84
N GLU A 46 -11.77 -10.45 5.50
CA GLU A 46 -13.05 -11.02 5.91
C GLU A 46 -14.13 -10.96 4.82
N ARG A 47 -14.24 -9.80 4.16
CA ARG A 47 -15.35 -9.45 3.25
C ARG A 47 -15.03 -9.80 1.80
N VAL A 48 -13.78 -9.70 1.38
CA VAL A 48 -13.41 -9.91 -0.03
C VAL A 48 -13.12 -11.40 -0.24
N ARG A 49 -14.13 -12.13 -0.69
CA ARG A 49 -14.04 -13.56 -0.95
C ARG A 49 -13.75 -13.83 -2.42
N PHE A 50 -12.55 -14.31 -2.71
CA PHE A 50 -12.23 -14.84 -4.04
C PHE A 50 -12.63 -16.30 -4.14
N ALA A 51 -13.31 -16.67 -5.23
CA ALA A 51 -13.54 -18.05 -5.58
C ALA A 51 -12.17 -18.75 -5.67
N ARG A 52 -11.86 -19.62 -4.69
CA ARG A 52 -10.57 -20.32 -4.55
C ARG A 52 -10.19 -21.06 -5.83
N ARG A 53 -9.49 -20.41 -6.75
CA ARG A 53 -8.62 -21.08 -7.73
C ARG A 53 -7.23 -21.15 -7.12
N ARG A 54 -6.96 -22.19 -6.32
CA ARG A 54 -5.63 -22.63 -5.82
C ARG A 54 -4.53 -21.54 -5.91
N PHE A 55 -4.59 -20.52 -5.07
CA PHE A 55 -3.52 -19.51 -4.97
C PHE A 55 -2.37 -19.93 -4.05
N GLY A 56 -2.36 -21.19 -3.60
CA GLY A 56 -1.32 -21.71 -2.70
C GLY A 56 -1.49 -21.14 -1.29
N HIS A 57 -0.37 -20.69 -0.70
CA HIS A 57 -0.28 -20.11 0.64
C HIS A 57 -0.62 -18.60 0.67
N TYR A 58 -0.94 -17.99 -0.48
CA TYR A 58 -1.27 -16.56 -0.56
C TYR A 58 -2.75 -16.28 -0.36
N GLU A 59 -3.02 -15.19 0.33
CA GLU A 59 -4.31 -14.54 0.52
C GLU A 59 -4.37 -13.24 -0.29
N VAL A 60 -5.57 -12.66 -0.37
CA VAL A 60 -5.86 -11.40 -1.08
C VAL A 60 -4.91 -10.29 -0.69
N ILE A 61 -4.65 -10.18 0.63
CA ILE A 61 -3.82 -9.14 1.21
C ILE A 61 -2.37 -9.21 0.72
N ASP A 62 -1.85 -10.40 0.39
CA ASP A 62 -0.48 -10.53 -0.13
C ASP A 62 -0.32 -9.82 -1.48
N PHE A 63 -1.34 -9.93 -2.34
CA PHE A 63 -1.33 -9.30 -3.65
C PHE A 63 -1.67 -7.81 -3.56
N LEU A 64 -2.60 -7.42 -2.68
CA LEU A 64 -2.89 -6.01 -2.44
C LEU A 64 -1.69 -5.28 -1.84
N ALA A 65 -0.90 -5.92 -0.98
CA ALA A 65 0.35 -5.36 -0.47
C ALA A 65 1.27 -4.94 -1.63
N VAL A 66 1.48 -5.83 -2.60
CA VAL A 66 2.27 -5.55 -3.81
C VAL A 66 1.67 -4.39 -4.62
N LEU A 67 0.35 -4.36 -4.80
CA LEU A 67 -0.32 -3.30 -5.57
C LEU A 67 -0.27 -1.95 -4.87
N PHE A 68 -0.41 -1.90 -3.54
CA PHE A 68 -0.25 -0.68 -2.76
C PHE A 68 1.19 -0.16 -2.86
N GLY A 69 2.17 -1.04 -2.64
CA GLY A 69 3.58 -0.68 -2.79
C GLY A 69 3.88 -0.14 -4.18
N TYR A 70 3.41 -0.81 -5.21
CA TYR A 70 3.60 -0.37 -6.60
C TYR A 70 2.97 0.99 -6.87
N ALA A 71 1.70 1.18 -6.49
CA ALA A 71 0.98 2.45 -6.71
C ALA A 71 1.66 3.63 -5.99
N ILE A 72 2.11 3.43 -4.74
CA ILE A 72 2.78 4.46 -3.94
C ILE A 72 4.21 4.71 -4.44
N SER A 73 4.89 3.67 -4.91
CA SER A 73 6.29 3.78 -5.33
C SER A 73 6.52 4.71 -6.52
N GLY A 74 5.51 4.91 -7.36
CA GLY A 74 5.62 5.66 -8.61
C GLY A 74 6.57 5.02 -9.63
N GLU A 75 6.98 3.76 -9.45
CA GLU A 75 7.84 3.06 -10.39
C GLU A 75 7.14 2.87 -11.74
N CYS A 76 7.87 3.08 -12.83
CA CYS A 76 7.29 3.02 -14.18
C CYS A 76 6.81 1.61 -14.58
N THR A 77 7.35 0.57 -13.94
CA THR A 77 6.99 -0.83 -14.23
C THR A 77 6.98 -1.67 -12.94
N LEU A 78 6.14 -2.70 -12.93
CA LEU A 78 6.16 -3.71 -11.86
C LEU A 78 7.54 -4.37 -11.74
N GLU A 79 8.25 -4.56 -12.85
CA GLU A 79 9.60 -5.12 -12.84
C GLU A 79 10.57 -4.28 -12.01
N ALA A 80 10.64 -2.97 -12.29
CA ALA A 80 11.48 -2.02 -11.55
C ALA A 80 11.09 -1.96 -10.07
N PHE A 81 9.78 -2.00 -9.77
CA PHE A 81 9.27 -2.09 -8.41
C PHE A 81 9.78 -3.34 -7.69
N TYR A 82 9.63 -4.53 -8.30
CA TYR A 82 10.12 -5.76 -7.69
C TYR A 82 11.63 -5.71 -7.46
N GLU A 83 12.42 -5.25 -8.41
CA GLU A 83 13.89 -5.12 -8.26
C GLU A 83 14.27 -4.22 -7.09
N ARG A 84 13.63 -3.06 -6.98
CA ARG A 84 13.83 -2.14 -5.86
C ARG A 84 13.21 -2.64 -4.56
N LEU A 85 12.25 -3.55 -4.59
CA LEU A 85 11.66 -4.10 -3.37
C LEU A 85 12.46 -5.28 -2.81
N MET A 86 13.09 -6.08 -3.68
CA MET A 86 13.72 -7.36 -3.31
C MET A 86 14.60 -7.31 -2.05
N PRO A 87 15.49 -6.32 -1.85
CA PRO A 87 16.33 -6.26 -0.64
C PRO A 87 15.54 -6.04 0.66
N TRP A 88 14.32 -5.53 0.57
CA TRP A 88 13.44 -5.18 1.70
C TRP A 88 12.13 -5.96 1.70
N ALA A 89 12.03 -7.02 0.91
CA ALA A 89 10.78 -7.77 0.69
C ALA A 89 10.16 -8.27 2.00
N GLU A 90 10.96 -8.83 2.91
CA GLU A 90 10.48 -9.32 4.20
C GLU A 90 9.94 -8.19 5.07
N THR A 91 10.71 -7.10 5.22
CA THR A 91 10.29 -5.92 5.99
C THR A 91 9.01 -5.30 5.43
N PHE A 92 8.91 -5.22 4.10
CA PHE A 92 7.72 -4.71 3.42
C PHE A 92 6.50 -5.58 3.66
N MET A 93 6.61 -6.90 3.50
CA MET A 93 5.48 -7.81 3.71
C MET A 93 5.04 -7.85 5.18
N ALA A 94 5.97 -7.68 6.13
CA ALA A 94 5.67 -7.60 7.55
C ALA A 94 4.76 -6.42 7.90
N LEU A 95 4.78 -5.31 7.14
CA LEU A 95 3.84 -4.19 7.32
C LEU A 95 2.38 -4.63 7.19
N PHE A 96 2.14 -5.63 6.33
CA PHE A 96 0.81 -6.20 6.08
C PHE A 96 0.55 -7.47 6.92
N ASN A 97 1.40 -7.76 7.91
CA ASN A 97 1.38 -8.97 8.71
C ASN A 97 1.52 -10.26 7.86
N ARG A 98 2.36 -10.21 6.81
CA ARG A 98 2.63 -11.30 5.88
C ARG A 98 4.12 -11.66 5.84
N GLU A 99 4.40 -12.93 5.53
CA GLU A 99 5.77 -13.45 5.53
C GLU A 99 6.39 -13.55 4.13
N GLN A 100 5.58 -13.65 3.08
CA GLN A 100 6.06 -14.02 1.75
C GLN A 100 5.60 -13.01 0.70
N LEU A 101 6.56 -12.45 -0.03
CA LEU A 101 6.29 -11.63 -1.20
C LEU A 101 5.79 -12.53 -2.35
N PRO A 102 4.59 -12.27 -2.92
CA PRO A 102 4.15 -12.99 -4.12
C PRO A 102 5.11 -12.79 -5.27
N SER A 103 5.43 -13.86 -5.99
CA SER A 103 6.21 -13.73 -7.23
C SER A 103 5.44 -12.97 -8.31
N ARG A 104 6.15 -12.38 -9.28
CA ARG A 104 5.54 -11.71 -10.44
C ARG A 104 4.52 -12.60 -11.16
N SER A 105 4.84 -13.88 -11.33
CA SER A 105 3.93 -14.85 -11.93
C SER A 105 2.71 -15.15 -11.06
N ALA A 106 2.86 -15.18 -9.73
CA ALA A 106 1.73 -15.33 -8.82
C ALA A 106 0.79 -14.12 -8.90
N LEU A 107 1.33 -12.90 -8.90
CA LEU A 107 0.57 -11.66 -9.08
C LEU A 107 -0.16 -11.64 -10.43
N SER A 108 0.52 -11.98 -11.52
CA SER A 108 -0.09 -12.02 -12.85
C SER A 108 -1.28 -13.00 -12.92
N ARG A 109 -1.12 -14.22 -12.37
CA ARG A 109 -2.22 -15.20 -12.29
C ARG A 109 -3.37 -14.69 -11.42
N TYR A 110 -3.04 -14.01 -10.31
CA TYR A 110 -4.03 -13.43 -9.41
C TYR A 110 -4.86 -12.36 -10.12
N LEU A 111 -4.22 -11.39 -10.77
CA LEU A 111 -4.89 -10.36 -11.57
C LEU A 111 -5.72 -10.95 -12.71
N SER A 112 -5.23 -12.01 -13.36
CA SER A 112 -5.96 -12.70 -14.43
C SER A 112 -7.20 -13.47 -13.92
N SER A 113 -7.28 -13.73 -12.62
CA SER A 113 -8.41 -14.44 -12.00
C SER A 113 -9.43 -13.51 -11.35
N PHE A 114 -9.16 -12.21 -11.35
CA PHE A 114 -9.94 -11.23 -10.62
C PHE A 114 -11.33 -11.13 -11.25
N THR A 115 -12.35 -11.49 -10.47
CA THR A 115 -13.74 -11.39 -10.92
C THR A 115 -14.25 -9.97 -10.73
N PRO A 116 -15.13 -9.45 -11.60
CA PRO A 116 -15.76 -8.14 -11.41
C PRO A 116 -16.40 -7.97 -10.03
N VAL A 117 -17.04 -9.01 -9.50
CA VAL A 117 -17.64 -9.00 -8.15
C VAL A 117 -16.62 -8.65 -7.06
N ALA A 118 -15.42 -9.23 -7.13
CA ALA A 118 -14.38 -8.97 -6.13
C ALA A 118 -13.78 -7.56 -6.25
N VAL A 119 -13.78 -6.97 -7.45
CA VAL A 119 -13.43 -5.54 -7.64
C VAL A 119 -14.45 -4.67 -6.94
N GLU A 120 -15.74 -4.95 -7.15
CA GLU A 120 -16.81 -4.17 -6.56
C GLU A 120 -16.88 -4.33 -5.04
N ASP A 121 -16.60 -5.52 -4.50
CA ASP A 121 -16.50 -5.73 -3.04
C ASP A 121 -15.36 -4.88 -2.43
N LEU A 122 -14.20 -4.82 -3.10
CA LEU A 122 -13.09 -3.95 -2.68
C LEU A 122 -13.46 -2.47 -2.80
N ARG A 123 -14.08 -2.07 -3.91
CA ARG A 123 -14.53 -0.69 -4.15
C ARG A 123 -15.52 -0.25 -3.07
N ALA A 124 -16.52 -1.08 -2.78
CA ALA A 124 -17.51 -0.81 -1.76
C ALA A 124 -16.86 -0.66 -0.38
N LEU A 125 -15.89 -1.53 -0.04
CA LEU A 125 -15.16 -1.45 1.22
C LEU A 125 -14.39 -0.14 1.37
N PHE A 126 -13.64 0.28 0.35
CA PHE A 126 -12.91 1.56 0.40
C PHE A 126 -13.85 2.76 0.40
N LEU A 127 -14.97 2.70 -0.33
CA LEU A 127 -15.96 3.77 -0.35
C LEU A 127 -16.67 3.89 1.01
N GLU A 128 -17.06 2.78 1.63
CA GLU A 128 -17.63 2.77 2.97
C GLU A 128 -16.66 3.35 3.99
N ASP A 129 -15.40 2.94 3.94
CA ASP A 129 -14.34 3.49 4.79
C ASP A 129 -14.14 5.00 4.55
N LEU A 130 -14.16 5.46 3.30
CA LEU A 130 -14.09 6.88 2.95
C LEU A 130 -15.28 7.67 3.51
N LEU A 131 -16.51 7.19 3.29
CA LEU A 131 -17.75 7.87 3.71
C LEU A 131 -18.00 7.81 5.22
N ALA A 132 -17.44 6.81 5.91
CA ALA A 132 -17.53 6.70 7.36
C ALA A 132 -16.74 7.80 8.10
N ARG A 133 -15.92 8.58 7.39
CA ARG A 133 -15.03 9.59 7.96
C ARG A 133 -15.34 10.98 7.42
N PRO A 134 -15.15 12.04 8.23
CA PRO A 134 -15.18 13.40 7.72
C PRO A 134 -14.02 13.56 6.72
N LEU A 135 -14.34 13.85 5.46
CA LEU A 135 -13.33 14.06 4.41
C LEU A 135 -12.43 15.26 4.69
N THR A 136 -12.89 16.17 5.55
CA THR A 136 -12.14 17.34 6.01
C THR A 136 -12.38 17.61 7.49
N THR A 137 -11.34 18.05 8.20
CA THR A 137 -11.42 18.65 9.53
C THR A 137 -11.94 20.08 9.50
N GLU A 138 -11.89 20.75 8.34
CA GLU A 138 -12.43 22.09 8.10
C GLU A 138 -13.71 22.02 7.24
N GLN A 139 -14.65 22.92 7.48
CA GLN A 139 -15.80 23.11 6.59
C GLN A 139 -15.30 23.48 5.19
N GLN A 140 -15.56 22.62 4.20
CA GLN A 140 -15.20 22.90 2.82
C GLN A 140 -15.90 24.18 2.35
N ARG A 141 -15.11 25.23 2.04
CA ARG A 141 -15.64 26.44 1.40
C ARG A 141 -16.09 26.10 -0.03
N GLY A 142 -17.35 25.71 -0.17
CA GLY A 142 -17.95 25.38 -1.47
C GLY A 142 -18.94 24.21 -1.43
N GLU A 143 -19.70 24.06 -0.35
CA GLU A 143 -20.67 22.97 -0.20
C GLU A 143 -21.70 22.96 -1.35
N LEU A 144 -21.80 21.84 -2.08
CA LEU A 144 -22.88 21.61 -3.02
C LEU A 144 -24.13 21.27 -2.22
N ARG A 145 -25.09 22.19 -2.12
CA ARG A 145 -26.37 21.97 -1.44
C ARG A 145 -27.49 21.81 -2.46
N ASP A 146 -28.33 20.80 -2.27
CA ASP A 146 -29.55 20.68 -3.05
C ASP A 146 -30.62 21.70 -2.61
N ARG A 147 -31.76 21.69 -3.32
CA ARG A 147 -32.88 22.59 -3.05
C ARG A 147 -33.54 22.36 -1.69
N ALA A 148 -33.34 21.18 -1.08
CA ALA A 148 -33.82 20.86 0.27
C ALA A 148 -32.78 21.22 1.35
N GLY A 149 -31.63 21.78 0.97
CA GLY A 149 -30.54 22.15 1.86
C GLY A 149 -29.65 20.98 2.28
N ARG A 150 -29.79 19.82 1.63
CA ARG A 150 -28.93 18.65 1.89
C ARG A 150 -27.58 18.85 1.21
N GLN A 151 -26.52 18.54 1.93
CA GLN A 151 -25.15 18.60 1.42
C GLN A 151 -24.85 17.36 0.58
N TRP A 152 -24.16 17.57 -0.54
CA TRP A 152 -23.72 16.54 -1.46
C TRP A 152 -22.21 16.65 -1.66
N GLU A 153 -21.54 15.50 -1.67
CA GLU A 153 -20.14 15.35 -2.00
C GLU A 153 -20.05 14.61 -3.33
N VAL A 154 -19.29 15.17 -4.29
CA VAL A 154 -19.14 14.60 -5.62
C VAL A 154 -17.70 14.15 -5.78
N PHE A 155 -17.53 12.87 -6.09
CA PHE A 155 -16.24 12.27 -6.40
C PHE A 155 -16.20 11.90 -7.87
N ASP A 156 -15.10 12.25 -8.54
CA ASP A 156 -14.76 11.63 -9.82
C ASP A 156 -13.99 10.35 -9.54
N ILE A 157 -14.55 9.21 -9.96
CA ILE A 157 -14.03 7.87 -9.67
C ILE A 157 -13.28 7.31 -10.90
N ASP A 158 -13.40 7.95 -12.06
CA ASP A 158 -12.97 7.40 -13.37
C ASP A 158 -11.91 8.25 -14.09
N GLY A 159 -11.15 9.07 -13.36
CA GLY A 159 -10.14 9.98 -13.90
C GLY A 159 -9.17 9.36 -14.92
#